data_AF-A0A026W3H4-F1
#
_entry.id   AF-A0A026W3H4-F1
#
_cell.length_a   1.000
_cell.length_b   1.000
_cell.length_c   1.000
_cell.angle_alpha   90.00
_cell.angle_beta   90.00
_cell.angle_gamma   90.00
#
_symmetry.space_group_name_H-M   'P 1'
#
loop_
_entity.id
_entity.type
_entity.pdbx_description
1 polymer ?
#
loop_
_entity_poly.entity_id
_entity_poly.type
_entity_poly.pdbx_seq_one_letter_code
_entity_poly.pdbx_strand_id
1 'polypeptide(L)' 'MTPLDFFLWGTLKDIVYKEEPTTPQIMRQRIIEACASIAPDVIRRASQSVIRRIQCCIDSNGHHFEHLL' A
#
# COMPACT_ATOMS: atom_id res chain seq x y z
N MET A 1 -1.08 -5.54 10.86
CA MET A 1 -1.46 -4.73 9.67
C MET A 1 -0.71 -3.40 9.70
N THR A 2 0.18 -3.14 8.75
CA THR A 2 0.83 -1.82 8.61
C THR A 2 0.39 -1.13 7.32
N PRO A 3 0.34 0.22 7.24
CA PRO A 3 0.09 0.94 5.99
C PRO A 3 1.05 0.60 4.86
N LEU A 4 2.27 0.16 5.20
CA LEU A 4 3.25 -0.29 4.22
C LEU A 4 2.77 -1.55 3.52
N ASP A 5 2.22 -2.51 4.27
CA ASP A 5 1.78 -3.80 3.74
C ASP A 5 0.45 -3.69 2.97
N PHE A 6 -0.57 -3.05 3.55
CA PHE A 6 -1.92 -3.06 2.96
C PHE A 6 -2.16 -2.00 1.89
N PHE A 7 -1.30 -0.98 1.82
CA PHE A 7 -1.47 0.13 0.90
C PHE A 7 -0.23 0.35 0.04
N LEU A 8 0.93 0.65 0.64
CA LEU A 8 2.10 1.08 -0.12
C LEU A 8 2.58 -0.02 -1.06
N TRP A 9 2.73 -1.25 -0.55
CA TRP A 9 3.24 -2.37 -1.34
C TRP A 9 2.38 -2.66 -2.57
N GLY A 10 1.05 -2.73 -2.42
CA GLY A 10 0.12 -2.92 -3.53
C GLY A 10 0.21 -1.78 -4.55
N THR A 11 0.17 -0.53 -4.05
CA THR A 11 0.27 0.67 -4.90
C THR A 11 1.57 0.71 -5.70
N LEU A 12 2.71 0.45 -5.06
CA LEU A 12 4.00 0.42 -5.74
C LEU A 12 4.05 -0.71 -6.77
N LYS A 13 3.48 -1.88 -6.46
CA LYS A 13 3.43 -2.99 -7.40
C LYS A 13 2.66 -2.62 -8.67
N ASP A 14 1.49 -2.02 -8.52
CA ASP A 14 0.64 -1.60 -9.65
C ASP A 14 1.34 -0.56 -10.54
N ILE A 15 2.10 0.36 -9.95
CA ILE A 15 2.83 1.40 -10.70
C ILE A 15 4.09 0.84 -11.35
N VAL A 16 4.95 0.17 -10.56
CA VAL A 16 6.29 -0.27 -10.98
C VAL A 16 6.22 -1.39 -12.03
N TYR A 17 5.22 -2.27 -11.93
CA TYR A 17 5.00 -3.39 -12.85
C TYR A 17 3.94 -3.09 -13.92
N LYS A 18 3.51 -1.83 -14.07
CA LYS A 18 2.60 -1.42 -15.15
C LYS A 18 3.18 -1.72 -16.54
N GLU A 19 4.49 -1.60 -16.66
CA GLU A 19 5.27 -1.97 -17.84
C GLU A 19 6.13 -3.20 -17.53
N GLU A 20 6.56 -3.91 -18.57
CA GLU A 20 7.42 -5.08 -18.42
C GLU A 20 8.68 -4.72 -17.60
N PRO A 21 9.05 -5.53 -16.59
CA PRO A 21 10.27 -5.35 -15.84
C PRO A 21 11.50 -5.49 -16.74
N THR A 22 12.48 -4.62 -16.55
CA THR A 22 13.71 -4.62 -17.35
C THR A 22 14.93 -4.81 -16.47
N THR A 23 15.79 -3.80 -16.34
CA THR A 23 17.04 -3.89 -15.59
C THR A 23 16.82 -3.47 -14.13
N PRO A 24 17.62 -3.98 -13.18
CA PRO A 24 17.55 -3.56 -11.78
C PRO A 24 17.66 -2.03 -11.58
N GLN A 25 18.43 -1.35 -12.44
CA GLN A 25 18.59 0.10 -12.41
C GLN A 25 17.29 0.82 -12.78
N ILE A 26 16.64 0.40 -13.87
CA ILE A 26 15.35 0.96 -14.29
C ILE A 26 14.28 0.66 -13.24
N MET A 27 14.26 -0.56 -12.69
CA MET A 27 13.30 -0.93 -11.66
C MET A 27 13.47 -0.09 -10.38
N ARG A 28 14.70 0.20 -9.95
CA ARG A 28 14.95 1.13 -8.83
C ARG A 28 14.44 2.54 -9.13
N GLN A 29 14.69 3.04 -10.34
CA GLN A 29 14.23 4.36 -10.74
C GLN A 29 12.70 4.45 -10.72
N ARG A 30 12.01 3.43 -11.26
CA ARG A 30 10.54 3.31 -11.21
C ARG A 30 10.00 3.30 -9.78
N ILE A 31 10.68 2.64 -8.83
CA ILE A 31 10.27 2.64 -7.42
C ILE A 31 10.36 4.06 -6.82
N ILE A 32 11.46 4.78 -7.10
CA ILE A 32 11.66 6.15 -6.60
C ILE A 32 10.58 7.09 -7.18
N GLU A 33 10.33 7.00 -8.48
CA GLU A 33 9.30 7.79 -9.16
C GLU A 33 7.89 7.44 -8.65
N ALA A 34 7.59 6.16 -8.46
CA ALA A 34 6.33 5.71 -7.88
C ALA A 34 6.13 6.31 -6.48
N CYS A 35 7.14 6.23 -5.60
CA CYS A 35 7.08 6.86 -4.28
C CYS A 35 6.86 8.37 -4.37
N ALA A 36 7.56 9.08 -5.26
CA ALA A 36 7.43 10.52 -5.44
C ALA A 36 6.06 10.94 -6.01
N SER A 37 5.39 10.04 -6.76
CA SER A 37 4.07 10.29 -7.34
C SER A 37 2.92 10.18 -6.34
N ILE A 38 3.13 9.53 -5.18
CA ILE A 38 2.10 9.35 -4.17
C ILE A 38 1.89 10.67 -3.42
N ALA A 39 0.69 11.23 -3.54
CA ALA A 39 0.37 12.49 -2.89
C ALA A 39 0.34 12.34 -1.33
N PRO A 40 0.82 13.35 -0.58
CA PRO A 40 0.88 13.29 0.89
C PRO A 40 -0.47 13.04 1.57
N ASP A 41 -1.57 13.52 0.98
CA ASP A 41 -2.93 13.30 1.49
C ASP A 41 -3.34 11.83 1.41
N VAL A 42 -2.87 11.09 0.39
CA VAL A 42 -3.11 9.65 0.24
C VAL A 42 -2.39 8.90 1.37
N ILE A 43 -1.12 9.24 1.64
CA ILE A 43 -0.35 8.66 2.75
C ILE A 43 -1.06 8.93 4.08
N ARG A 44 -1.52 10.17 4.30
CA ARG A 44 -2.27 10.53 5.51
C ARG A 44 -3.53 9.70 5.68
N ARG A 45 -4.32 9.52 4.61
CA ARG A 45 -5.53 8.68 4.65
C ARG A 45 -5.20 7.21 4.94
N ALA A 46 -4.17 6.66 4.29
CA ALA A 46 -3.73 5.28 4.54
C ALA A 46 -3.33 5.09 6.01
N SER A 47 -2.56 6.01 6.58
CA SER A 47 -2.18 6.01 8.00
C SER A 47 -3.38 6.13 8.94
N GLN A 48 -4.33 7.02 8.64
CA GLN A 48 -5.56 7.18 9.44
C GLN A 48 -6.46 5.93 9.37
N SER A 49 -6.45 5.20 8.25
CA SER A 49 -7.24 3.98 8.08
C SER A 49 -6.82 2.83 9.01
N VAL A 50 -5.63 2.91 9.62
CA VAL A 50 -5.12 1.89 10.55
C VAL A 50 -6.08 1.67 11.71
N ILE A 51 -6.65 2.74 12.29
CA ILE A 51 -7.58 2.63 13.42
C ILE A 51 -8.81 1.82 13.02
N ARG A 52 -9.43 2.14 11.86
CA ARG A 52 -10.58 1.39 11.33
C ARG A 52 -10.22 -0.07 11.09
N ARG A 53 -9.05 -0.35 10.50
CA ARG A 53 -8.59 -1.72 10.23
C ARG A 53 -8.33 -2.52 11.51
N ILE A 54 -7.76 -1.89 12.54
CA ILE A 54 -7.57 -2.53 13.85
C ILE A 54 -8.93 -2.86 14.47
N GLN A 55 -9.90 -1.94 14.40
CA GLN A 55 -11.24 -2.20 14.92
C GLN A 55 -11.90 -3.39 14.21
N CYS A 56 -11.88 -3.44 12.87
CA CYS A 56 -12.40 -4.59 12.12
C CYS A 56 -11.71 -5.90 12.49
N CYS A 57 -10.40 -5.87 12.76
CA CYS A 57 -9.65 -7.04 13.24
C CYS A 57 -10.16 -7.51 14.61
N ILE A 58 -10.39 -6.59 15.54
CA ILE A 58 -10.94 -6.89 16.88
C ILE A 58 -12.35 -7.47 16.75
N ASP A 59 -13.22 -6.82 15.98
CA ASP A 59 -14.62 -7.26 15.78
C ASP A 59 -14.68 -8.65 15.11
N SER A 60 -13.68 -8.98 14.31
CA SER A 60 -13.53 -10.29 13.66
C SER A 60 -12.77 -11.31 14.52
N ASN A 61 -12.50 -11.04 15.80
CA ASN A 61 -11.69 -11.88 16.69
C ASN A 61 -10.33 -12.28 16.10
N GLY A 62 -9.71 -11.38 15.33
CA GLY A 62 -8.43 -11.62 14.65
C GLY A 62 -8.50 -12.44 13.35
N HIS A 63 -9.69 -12.86 12.91
CA HIS A 63 -9.87 -13.50 11.60
C HIS A 63 -9.76 -12.50 10.44
N HIS A 64 -9.68 -13.02 9.20
CA HIS A 64 -9.69 -12.21 7.99
C HIS A 64 -10.93 -11.31 7.91
N PHE A 65 -10.69 -10.03 7.64
CA PHE A 65 -11.70 -8.97 7.70
C PHE A 65 -11.64 -8.04 6.48
N GLU A 66 -10.79 -8.35 5.50
CA GLU A 66 -10.57 -7.51 4.33
C GLU A 66 -11.85 -7.30 3.49
N HIS A 67 -12.79 -8.26 3.55
CA HIS A 67 -14.12 -8.16 2.92
C HIS A 67 -15.06 -7.14 3.58
N LEU A 68 -14.70 -6.61 4.76
CA LEU A 68 -15.46 -5.62 5.54
C LEU A 68 -14.91 -4.19 5.37
N LEU A 69 -13.81 -4.02 4.62
CA LEU A 69 -13.07 -2.75 4.49
C LEU A 69 -13.47 -1.91 3.27
#